data_AF-A0A1Y1KFF3-F1
#
_entry.id   AF-A0A1Y1KFF3-F1
#
_cell.length_a   1.000
_cell.length_b   1.000
_cell.length_c   1.000
_cell.angle_alpha   90.00
_cell.angle_beta   90.00
_cell.angle_gamma   90.00
#
_symmetry.space_group_name_H-M   'P 1'
#
loop_
_entity.id
_entity.type
_entity.pdbx_description
1 polymer ?
#
loop_
_entity_poly.entity_id
_entity_poly.type
_entity_poly.pdbx_seq_one_letter_code
_entity_poly.pdbx_strand_id
1 'polypeptide(L)'
;MATYTISVINESAAKQRFVLYQASPFGDDVDGFGNVWMQLTVNEGGDTQNLKITAEYFAWAGSTETPLQSGVVVSGGKSLPATLGQGGQTGSTFHTSVNEQIRQFNVNIQEIDSSAPAGAYTIHTRDDFDVGDSRVLIGLGKKDQHNRSIPVASLNPLPNTRYNMTPILKGVIAV
;
A
#
# COMPACT_ATOMS: atom_id res chain seq x y z
N MET A 1 6.55 -18.00 -3.70
CA MET A 1 6.45 -16.59 -4.15
C MET A 1 7.83 -16.06 -4.46
N ALA A 2 7.94 -15.14 -5.43
CA ALA A 2 9.22 -14.59 -5.84
C ALA A 2 9.71 -13.52 -4.86
N THR A 3 11.01 -13.55 -4.56
CA THR A 3 11.73 -12.54 -3.78
C THR A 3 12.75 -11.89 -4.70
N TYR A 4 12.80 -10.56 -4.68
CA TYR A 4 13.74 -9.75 -5.46
C TYR A 4 14.70 -9.04 -4.52
N THR A 5 15.94 -8.90 -4.95
CA THR A 5 16.94 -8.09 -4.25
C THR A 5 17.26 -6.88 -5.12
N ILE A 6 17.10 -5.69 -4.55
CA ILE A 6 17.50 -4.42 -5.15
C ILE A 6 18.81 -4.02 -4.49
N SER A 7 19.88 -3.93 -5.27
CA SER A 7 21.18 -3.44 -4.82
C SER A 7 21.34 -1.98 -5.20
N VAL A 8 21.60 -1.13 -4.21
CA VAL A 8 21.84 0.31 -4.40
C VAL A 8 23.29 0.60 -4.06
N ILE A 9 24.03 1.11 -5.05
CA ILE A 9 25.44 1.46 -4.92
C ILE A 9 25.54 2.99 -4.94
N ASN A 10 26.27 3.57 -3.99
CA ASN A 10 26.54 5.00 -3.97
C ASN A 10 28.01 5.27 -4.31
N GLU A 11 28.26 5.55 -5.58
CA GLU A 11 29.58 5.95 -6.08
C GLU A 11 29.87 7.46 -5.90
N SER A 12 28.95 8.22 -5.30
CA SER A 12 29.18 9.64 -5.05
C SER A 12 30.16 9.88 -3.90
N ALA A 13 30.63 11.12 -3.77
CA ALA A 13 31.56 11.55 -2.72
C ALA A 13 30.88 11.91 -1.40
N ALA A 14 29.55 11.75 -1.30
CA ALA A 14 28.79 12.04 -0.09
C ALA A 14 27.76 10.95 0.20
N LYS A 15 27.45 10.78 1.48
CA LYS A 15 26.35 9.92 1.92
C LYS A 15 25.03 10.31 1.25
N GLN A 16 24.34 9.34 0.66
CA GLN A 16 23.06 9.55 -0.01
C GLN A 16 21.93 8.84 0.74
N ARG A 17 20.75 9.46 0.73
CA ARG A 17 19.51 8.84 1.20
C ARG A 17 18.70 8.45 -0.02
N PHE A 18 18.25 7.21 -0.09
CA PHE A 18 17.37 6.76 -1.14
C PHE A 18 16.02 6.34 -0.58
N VAL A 19 14.97 6.64 -1.32
CA VAL A 19 13.60 6.22 -1.00
C VAL A 19 13.08 5.31 -2.10
N LEU A 20 12.44 4.22 -1.69
CA LEU A 20 11.72 3.31 -2.58
C LEU A 20 10.23 3.57 -2.44
N TYR A 21 9.55 3.69 -3.57
CA TYR A 21 8.10 3.75 -3.65
C TYR A 21 7.58 2.73 -4.66
N GLN A 22 6.30 2.37 -4.48
CA GLN A 22 5.55 1.48 -5.35
C GLN A 22 4.79 2.31 -6.39
N ALA A 23 4.75 1.85 -7.64
CA ALA A 23 3.88 2.48 -8.64
C ALA A 23 2.42 2.46 -8.19
N SER A 24 1.67 3.51 -8.53
CA SER A 24 0.24 3.62 -8.16
C SER A 24 -0.51 2.37 -8.61
N PRO A 25 -1.23 1.68 -7.70
CA PRO A 25 -2.08 0.55 -8.06
C PRO A 25 -3.50 0.98 -8.45
N PHE A 26 -3.80 2.28 -8.37
CA PHE A 26 -5.12 2.85 -8.61
C PHE A 26 -5.32 3.14 -10.10
N GLY A 27 -6.59 3.20 -10.53
CA GLY A 27 -6.93 3.69 -11.86
C GLY A 27 -6.58 5.17 -12.02
N ASP A 28 -6.43 5.62 -13.27
CA ASP A 28 -6.00 7.01 -13.59
C ASP A 28 -6.96 8.09 -13.07
N ASP A 29 -8.22 7.72 -12.79
CA ASP A 29 -9.28 8.57 -12.28
C ASP A 29 -9.38 8.60 -10.74
N VAL A 30 -8.53 7.85 -10.05
CA VAL A 30 -8.56 7.71 -8.60
C VAL A 30 -7.41 8.51 -7.98
N ASP A 31 -7.75 9.56 -7.24
CA ASP A 31 -6.78 10.37 -6.51
C ASP A 31 -6.27 9.60 -5.27
N GLY A 32 -5.04 9.12 -5.36
CA GLY A 32 -4.39 8.32 -4.33
C GLY A 32 -2.92 8.65 -4.20
N PHE A 33 -2.38 8.44 -3.01
CA PHE A 33 -0.99 8.74 -2.68
C PHE A 33 -0.13 7.49 -2.83
N GLY A 34 1.01 7.65 -3.48
CA GLY A 34 2.14 6.72 -3.39
C GLY A 34 2.92 7.03 -2.10
N ASN A 35 3.01 6.05 -1.21
CA ASN A 35 3.71 6.21 0.06
C ASN A 35 5.15 5.73 -0.05
N VAL A 36 6.05 6.34 0.74
CA VAL A 36 7.42 5.83 0.89
C VAL A 36 7.34 4.43 1.49
N TRP A 37 7.78 3.43 0.74
CA TRP A 37 7.80 2.05 1.17
C TRP A 37 9.02 1.79 2.06
N MET A 38 10.21 2.17 1.60
CA MET A 38 11.45 1.95 2.34
C MET A 38 12.39 3.14 2.14
N GLN A 39 13.18 3.41 3.17
CA GLN A 39 14.27 4.38 3.13
C GLN A 39 15.56 3.64 3.42
N LEU A 40 16.61 3.98 2.70
CA LEU A 40 17.96 3.50 2.95
C LEU A 40 18.94 4.66 2.92
N THR A 41 20.06 4.49 3.60
CA THR A 41 21.17 5.43 3.59
C THR A 41 22.40 4.65 3.18
N VAL A 42 23.03 5.05 2.08
CA VAL A 42 24.25 4.41 1.56
C VAL A 42 25.39 5.39 1.74
N ASN A 43 26.48 4.94 2.36
CA ASN A 43 27.66 5.77 2.52
C ASN A 43 28.31 6.06 1.16
N GLU A 44 29.20 7.02 1.09
CA GLU A 44 29.98 7.34 -0.10
C GLU A 44 30.99 6.23 -0.47
N GLY A 45 31.62 6.37 -1.64
CA GLY A 45 32.81 5.59 -1.98
C GLY A 45 32.54 4.16 -2.46
N GLY A 46 31.38 3.91 -3.05
CA GLY A 46 31.00 2.60 -3.59
C GLY A 46 30.36 1.65 -2.58
N ASP A 47 29.94 2.16 -1.41
CA ASP A 47 29.13 1.39 -0.47
C ASP A 47 27.86 0.88 -1.17
N THR A 48 27.44 -0.32 -0.79
CA THR A 48 26.32 -1.04 -1.41
C THR A 48 25.36 -1.52 -0.35
N GLN A 49 24.09 -1.16 -0.48
CA GLN A 49 23.01 -1.64 0.38
C GLN A 49 22.02 -2.48 -0.42
N ASN A 50 21.55 -3.57 0.17
CA ASN A 50 20.61 -4.49 -0.46
C ASN A 50 19.24 -4.40 0.23
N LEU A 51 18.20 -4.17 -0.57
CA LEU A 51 16.80 -4.27 -0.14
C LEU A 51 16.19 -5.55 -0.67
N LYS A 52 15.59 -6.36 0.21
CA LYS A 52 14.78 -7.51 -0.19
C LYS A 52 13.32 -7.12 -0.28
N ILE A 53 12.66 -7.48 -1.38
CA ILE A 53 11.22 -7.25 -1.57
C ILE A 53 10.53 -8.53 -2.05
N THR A 54 9.25 -8.70 -1.75
CA THR A 54 8.46 -9.84 -2.21
C THR A 54 7.40 -9.43 -3.23
N ALA A 55 7.03 -10.38 -4.09
CA ALA A 55 5.93 -10.23 -5.04
C ALA A 55 4.55 -10.18 -4.36
N GLU A 56 4.48 -10.39 -3.05
CA GLU A 56 3.23 -10.46 -2.29
C GLU A 56 2.54 -9.10 -2.25
N TYR A 57 1.21 -9.12 -2.35
CA TYR A 57 0.38 -7.93 -2.20
C TYR A 57 -0.55 -8.15 -1.02
N PHE A 58 -0.85 -7.06 -0.32
CA PHE A 58 -1.79 -7.08 0.79
C PHE A 58 -2.85 -6.03 0.54
N ALA A 59 -4.12 -6.40 0.68
CA ALA A 59 -5.17 -5.41 0.81
C ALA A 59 -5.01 -4.77 2.19
N TRP A 60 -4.91 -3.44 2.24
CA TRP A 60 -4.68 -2.70 3.47
C TRP A 60 -5.82 -1.72 3.72
N ALA A 61 -6.23 -1.59 4.98
CA ALA A 61 -7.18 -0.60 5.43
C ALA A 61 -6.79 -0.08 6.82
N GLY A 62 -6.96 1.22 7.06
CA GLY A 62 -6.52 1.84 8.30
C GLY A 62 -6.99 3.28 8.41
N SER A 63 -6.46 3.98 9.41
CA SER A 63 -6.73 5.39 9.60
C SER A 63 -5.49 6.16 10.04
N THR A 64 -5.53 7.47 9.88
CA THR A 64 -4.50 8.41 10.34
C THR A 64 -5.03 9.34 11.42
N GLU A 65 -4.13 10.00 12.15
CA GLU A 65 -4.53 11.02 13.12
C GLU A 65 -4.98 12.32 12.45
N THR A 66 -4.40 12.63 11.29
CA THR A 66 -4.71 13.81 10.47
C THR A 66 -5.04 13.39 9.04
N PRO A 67 -5.81 14.19 8.28
CA PRO A 67 -6.09 13.94 6.88
C PRO A 67 -4.84 13.61 6.06
N LEU A 68 -4.99 12.77 5.03
CA LEU A 68 -3.90 12.40 4.14
C LEU A 68 -3.35 13.66 3.44
N GLN A 69 -2.07 13.95 3.66
CA GLN A 69 -1.33 15.06 3.05
C GLN A 69 0.16 14.73 3.02
N SER A 70 0.93 15.51 2.26
CA SER A 70 2.39 15.39 2.24
C SER A 70 2.97 15.49 3.66
N GLY A 71 3.83 14.54 4.03
CA GLY A 71 4.49 14.48 5.34
C GLY A 71 3.69 13.77 6.44
N VAL A 72 2.45 13.34 6.19
CA VAL A 72 1.71 12.50 7.15
C VAL A 72 2.24 11.07 7.12
N VAL A 73 2.50 10.55 8.31
CA VAL A 73 2.92 9.16 8.51
C VAL A 73 1.70 8.29 8.71
N VAL A 74 1.52 7.31 7.85
CA VAL A 74 0.49 6.27 8.00
C VAL A 74 1.12 5.08 8.73
N SER A 75 1.02 5.07 10.06
CA SER A 75 1.52 3.97 10.90
C SER A 75 0.36 3.16 11.46
N GLY A 76 0.14 1.96 10.93
CA GLY A 76 -0.88 1.04 11.45
C GLY A 76 -1.83 0.52 10.38
N GLY A 77 -3.02 0.09 10.80
CA GLY A 77 -4.02 -0.54 9.95
C GLY A 77 -3.96 -2.07 9.93
N LYS A 78 -4.91 -2.67 9.24
CA LYS A 78 -5.05 -4.11 9.05
C LYS A 78 -4.74 -4.46 7.62
N SER A 79 -4.12 -5.62 7.44
CA SER A 79 -3.72 -6.12 6.13
C SER A 79 -4.09 -7.58 5.99
N LEU A 80 -4.65 -7.94 4.83
CA LEU A 80 -4.87 -9.33 4.45
C LEU A 80 -4.10 -9.63 3.16
N PRO A 81 -3.50 -10.83 3.02
CA PRO A 81 -2.87 -11.24 1.77
C PRO A 81 -3.89 -11.14 0.62
N ALA A 82 -3.48 -10.57 -0.51
CA ALA A 82 -4.34 -10.38 -1.67
C ALA A 82 -3.82 -11.20 -2.86
N THR A 83 -4.72 -11.97 -3.47
CA THR A 83 -4.42 -12.70 -4.70
C THR A 83 -5.01 -11.93 -5.88
N LEU A 84 -4.18 -11.66 -6.90
CA LEU A 84 -4.65 -11.02 -8.12
C LEU A 84 -5.42 -12.03 -8.98
N GLY A 85 -6.48 -11.57 -9.65
CA GLY A 85 -7.17 -12.39 -10.65
C GLY A 85 -6.23 -12.77 -11.79
N GLN A 86 -6.42 -13.94 -12.37
CA GLN A 86 -5.58 -14.43 -13.46
C GLN A 86 -6.42 -15.18 -14.49
N GLY A 87 -6.47 -14.66 -15.73
CA GLY A 87 -7.27 -15.25 -16.79
C GLY A 87 -8.76 -15.34 -16.39
N GLY A 88 -9.33 -16.54 -16.40
CA GLY A 88 -10.71 -16.79 -15.98
C GLY A 88 -10.93 -16.94 -14.47
N GLN A 89 -9.88 -16.84 -13.65
CA GLN A 89 -9.98 -16.91 -12.18
C GLN A 89 -10.08 -15.50 -11.60
N THR A 90 -11.11 -15.29 -10.77
CA THR A 90 -11.31 -14.02 -10.06
C THR A 90 -10.29 -13.86 -8.94
N GLY A 91 -9.79 -12.63 -8.74
CA GLY A 91 -8.92 -12.29 -7.61
C GLY A 91 -9.69 -12.12 -6.31
N SER A 92 -8.95 -11.99 -5.21
CA SER A 92 -9.50 -11.75 -3.87
C SER A 92 -10.34 -10.48 -3.85
N THR A 93 -11.46 -10.53 -3.14
CA THR A 93 -12.30 -9.38 -2.86
C THR A 93 -12.40 -9.20 -1.35
N PHE A 94 -12.28 -7.95 -0.90
CA PHE A 94 -12.33 -7.59 0.50
C PHE A 94 -13.46 -6.62 0.77
N HIS A 95 -14.12 -6.77 1.91
CA HIS A 95 -14.99 -5.77 2.49
C HIS A 95 -14.27 -5.04 3.59
N THR A 96 -14.53 -3.74 3.68
CA THR A 96 -14.10 -2.94 4.82
C THR A 96 -15.29 -2.54 5.68
N SER A 97 -15.02 -2.29 6.96
CA SER A 97 -15.97 -1.66 7.86
C SER A 97 -15.28 -0.69 8.80
N VAL A 98 -15.97 0.37 9.21
CA VAL A 98 -15.43 1.37 10.14
C VAL A 98 -16.23 1.36 11.43
N ASN A 99 -15.55 1.14 12.54
CA ASN A 99 -16.11 1.39 13.86
C ASN A 99 -15.47 2.65 14.44
N GLU A 100 -16.28 3.68 14.64
CA GLU A 100 -15.82 4.90 15.32
C GLU A 100 -15.70 4.66 16.82
N GLN A 101 -14.56 5.04 17.39
CA GLN A 101 -14.35 5.17 18.82
C GLN A 101 -13.98 6.61 19.13
N ILE A 102 -14.05 7.01 20.40
CA ILE A 102 -13.77 8.40 20.80
C ILE A 102 -12.40 8.84 20.25
N ARG A 103 -12.43 9.72 19.23
CA ARG A 103 -11.27 10.30 18.52
C ARG A 103 -10.42 9.33 17.66
N GLN A 104 -10.86 8.09 17.42
CA GLN A 104 -10.12 7.11 16.62
C GLN A 104 -11.06 6.27 15.75
N PHE A 105 -10.64 5.95 14.53
CA PHE A 105 -11.33 5.01 13.67
C PHE A 105 -10.67 3.63 13.77
N ASN A 106 -11.48 2.59 13.99
CA ASN A 106 -11.03 1.22 13.83
C ASN A 106 -11.54 0.69 12.49
N VAL A 107 -10.66 0.68 11.51
CA VAL A 107 -10.96 0.19 10.17
C VAL A 107 -10.65 -1.30 10.10
N ASN A 108 -11.68 -2.08 9.80
CA ASN A 108 -11.58 -3.52 9.59
C ASN A 108 -11.52 -3.82 8.10
N ILE A 109 -10.90 -4.95 7.78
CA ILE A 109 -10.90 -5.55 6.46
C ILE A 109 -11.13 -7.05 6.60
N GLN A 110 -11.96 -7.60 5.74
CA GLN A 110 -12.33 -9.01 5.72
C GLN A 110 -12.39 -9.50 4.28
N GLU A 111 -11.84 -10.68 4.02
CA GLU A 111 -12.00 -11.35 2.72
C GLU A 111 -13.42 -11.90 2.57
N ILE A 112 -13.98 -11.73 1.37
CA ILE A 112 -15.28 -12.25 0.96
C ILE A 112 -15.13 -13.04 -0.34
N ASP A 113 -16.24 -13.51 -0.90
CA ASP A 113 -16.23 -14.24 -2.17
C ASP A 113 -15.50 -13.47 -3.28
N SER A 114 -14.46 -14.11 -3.79
CA SER A 114 -13.60 -13.60 -4.84
C SER A 114 -14.40 -13.21 -6.06
N SER A 115 -14.21 -11.97 -6.50
CA SER A 115 -14.91 -11.38 -7.64
C SER A 115 -14.07 -10.33 -8.37
N ALA A 116 -12.81 -10.15 -7.97
CA ALA A 116 -11.95 -9.15 -8.58
C ALA A 116 -11.58 -9.56 -10.02
N PRO A 117 -11.49 -8.60 -10.95
CA PRO A 117 -11.13 -8.89 -12.33
C PRO A 117 -9.67 -9.37 -12.44
N ALA A 118 -9.33 -9.91 -13.62
CA ALA A 118 -7.96 -10.31 -13.91
C ALA A 118 -6.98 -9.14 -13.75
N GLY A 119 -5.82 -9.41 -13.14
CA GLY A 119 -4.80 -8.41 -12.82
C GLY A 119 -5.06 -7.60 -11.56
N ALA A 120 -6.18 -7.83 -10.87
CA ALA A 120 -6.58 -7.03 -9.71
C ALA A 120 -6.96 -7.85 -8.48
N TYR A 121 -6.93 -7.19 -7.33
CA TYR A 121 -7.80 -7.52 -6.19
C TYR A 121 -8.77 -6.36 -5.97
N THR A 122 -9.90 -6.59 -5.29
CA THR A 122 -10.91 -5.57 -5.07
C THR A 122 -11.05 -5.27 -3.58
N ILE A 123 -11.09 -3.99 -3.21
CA ILE A 123 -11.60 -3.55 -1.91
C ILE A 123 -12.94 -2.86 -2.15
N HIS A 124 -13.98 -3.36 -1.50
CA HIS A 124 -15.32 -2.80 -1.54
C HIS A 124 -15.62 -2.14 -0.19
N THR A 125 -15.76 -0.82 -0.22
CA THR A 125 -16.25 -0.04 0.91
C THR A 125 -17.77 -0.18 0.99
N ARG A 126 -18.32 -0.27 2.20
CA ARG A 126 -19.76 -0.27 2.41
C ARG A 126 -20.25 1.15 2.74
N ASP A 127 -21.52 1.30 3.05
CA ASP A 127 -22.12 2.59 3.39
C ASP A 127 -21.57 3.16 4.72
N ASP A 128 -20.98 2.33 5.57
CA ASP A 128 -20.32 2.73 6.82
C ASP A 128 -18.98 3.44 6.62
N PHE A 129 -18.52 3.57 5.38
CA PHE A 129 -17.38 4.40 5.00
C PHE A 129 -17.75 5.86 4.73
N ASP A 130 -19.03 6.24 4.80
CA ASP A 130 -19.47 7.63 4.77
C ASP A 130 -19.23 8.30 6.15
N VAL A 131 -17.99 8.24 6.63
CA VAL A 131 -17.61 8.86 7.91
C VAL A 131 -17.37 10.37 7.78
N GLY A 132 -17.51 10.94 6.57
CA GLY A 132 -17.19 12.34 6.28
C GLY A 132 -15.74 12.73 6.60
N ASP A 133 -14.86 11.74 6.78
CA ASP A 133 -13.54 11.94 7.36
C ASP A 133 -12.42 11.40 6.48
N SER A 134 -11.62 12.33 5.98
CA SER A 134 -10.37 12.11 5.23
C SER A 134 -9.24 11.39 6.01
N ARG A 135 -9.51 10.89 7.21
CA ARG A 135 -8.59 10.08 8.01
C ARG A 135 -8.77 8.59 7.82
N VAL A 136 -9.87 8.13 7.24
CA VAL A 136 -10.06 6.71 6.91
C VAL A 136 -9.47 6.41 5.53
N LEU A 137 -8.69 5.33 5.45
CA LEU A 137 -7.86 5.00 4.30
C LEU A 137 -7.98 3.53 3.91
N ILE A 138 -7.87 3.27 2.61
CA ILE A 138 -7.63 1.94 2.04
C ILE A 138 -6.47 2.01 1.06
N GLY A 139 -5.92 0.85 0.69
CA GLY A 139 -4.96 0.79 -0.40
C GLY A 139 -4.19 -0.51 -0.49
N LEU A 140 -2.93 -0.35 -0.88
CA LEU A 140 -2.00 -1.45 -1.12
C LEU A 140 -0.97 -1.52 -0.01
N GLY A 141 -0.85 -2.72 0.58
CA GLY A 141 0.20 -3.08 1.52
C GLY A 141 1.32 -3.88 0.87
N LYS A 142 2.55 -3.66 1.35
CA LYS A 142 3.74 -4.47 1.07
C LYS A 142 4.51 -4.76 2.34
N LYS A 143 5.32 -5.82 2.31
CA LYS A 143 6.28 -6.12 3.39
C LYS A 143 7.45 -5.15 3.37
N ASP A 144 7.79 -4.59 4.53
CA ASP A 144 9.06 -3.87 4.72
C ASP A 144 10.22 -4.83 5.03
N GLN A 145 11.43 -4.31 5.27
CA GLN A 145 12.61 -5.12 5.63
C GLN A 145 12.44 -5.92 6.95
N HIS A 146 11.46 -5.56 7.78
CA HIS A 146 11.15 -6.23 9.05
C HIS A 146 9.95 -7.18 8.92
N ASN A 147 9.53 -7.50 7.68
CA ASN A 147 8.38 -8.35 7.38
C ASN A 147 7.04 -7.83 7.94
N ARG A 148 6.93 -6.53 8.19
CA ARG A 148 5.69 -5.86 8.58
C ARG A 148 4.96 -5.43 7.31
N SER A 149 3.64 -5.66 7.25
CA SER A 149 2.84 -5.13 6.15
C SER A 149 2.57 -3.66 6.41
N ILE A 150 3.02 -2.79 5.50
CA ILE A 150 2.84 -1.35 5.59
C ILE A 150 2.13 -0.82 4.33
N PRO A 151 1.34 0.26 4.43
CA PRO A 151 0.70 0.86 3.27
C PRO A 151 1.73 1.54 2.36
N VAL A 152 1.86 1.06 1.13
CA VAL A 152 2.73 1.65 0.09
C VAL A 152 1.96 2.49 -0.92
N ALA A 153 0.64 2.36 -0.93
CA ALA A 153 -0.25 3.31 -1.58
C ALA A 153 -1.54 3.40 -0.77
N SER A 154 -2.11 4.60 -0.65
CA SER A 154 -3.32 4.85 0.12
C SER A 154 -4.19 5.92 -0.53
N LEU A 155 -5.50 5.77 -0.40
CA LEU A 155 -6.48 6.76 -0.83
C LEU A 155 -7.55 6.94 0.24
N ASN A 156 -8.29 8.04 0.13
CA ASN A 156 -9.54 8.24 0.85
C ASN A 156 -10.69 7.66 0.03
N PRO A 157 -11.32 6.57 0.49
CA PRO A 157 -12.37 5.95 -0.29
C PRO A 157 -13.72 6.64 -0.11
N LEU A 158 -14.53 6.56 -1.15
CA LEU A 158 -15.95 6.89 -1.15
C LEU A 158 -16.75 5.72 -0.54
N PRO A 159 -17.92 5.98 0.07
CA PRO A 159 -18.81 4.93 0.53
C PRO A 159 -19.34 4.08 -0.63
N ASN A 160 -19.72 2.84 -0.34
CA ASN A 160 -20.35 1.91 -1.29
C ASN A 160 -19.63 1.75 -2.63
N THR A 161 -18.30 1.80 -2.62
CA THR A 161 -17.49 1.90 -3.84
C THR A 161 -16.53 0.72 -3.94
N ARG A 162 -16.42 0.16 -5.15
CA ARG A 162 -15.47 -0.91 -5.47
C ARG A 162 -14.19 -0.33 -6.06
N TYR A 163 -13.09 -0.56 -5.38
CA TYR A 163 -11.75 -0.18 -5.82
C TYR A 163 -11.00 -1.41 -6.33
N ASN A 164 -10.79 -1.48 -7.63
CA ASN A 164 -9.95 -2.50 -8.23
C ASN A 164 -8.49 -2.02 -8.18
N MET A 165 -7.71 -2.69 -7.35
CA MET A 165 -6.29 -2.42 -7.19
C MET A 165 -5.54 -3.28 -8.20
N THR A 166 -4.69 -2.68 -9.04
CA THR A 166 -3.89 -3.36 -10.07
C THR A 166 -2.39 -3.18 -9.80
N PRO A 167 -1.83 -3.84 -8.77
CA PRO A 167 -0.44 -3.63 -8.41
C PRO A 167 0.52 -4.13 -9.49
N ILE A 168 1.40 -3.25 -9.94
CA ILE A 168 2.54 -3.61 -10.78
C ILE A 168 3.79 -3.55 -9.91
N LEU A 169 4.57 -4.63 -9.84
CA LEU A 169 5.84 -4.61 -9.11
C LEU A 169 6.86 -3.74 -9.86
N LYS A 170 6.81 -2.43 -9.61
CA LYS A 170 7.72 -1.43 -10.14
C LYS A 170 8.16 -0.56 -8.97
N GLY A 171 9.38 -0.80 -8.51
CA GLY A 171 10.06 0.06 -7.55
C GLY A 171 10.77 1.18 -8.28
N VAL A 172 10.61 2.41 -7.81
CA VAL A 172 11.42 3.54 -8.27
C VAL A 172 12.23 4.06 -7.09
N ILE A 173 13.49 4.36 -7.37
CA ILE A 173 14.45 4.86 -6.39
C ILE A 173 14.65 6.35 -6.68
N ALA A 174 14.43 7.19 -5.67
CA ALA A 174 14.76 8.61 -5.71
C ALA A 174 15.82 8.95 -4.67
N VAL A 175 16.62 9.98 -4.95
CA VAL A 175 17.69 10.55 -4.09
C VAL A 175 17.16 11.81 -3.42
#